data_AF-A0A382BEY6-F1
#
_entry.id   AF-A0A382BEY6-F1
#
_cell.length_a   1.000
_cell.length_b   1.000
_cell.length_c   1.000
_cell.angle_alpha   90.00
_cell.angle_beta   90.00
_cell.angle_gamma   90.00
#
_symmetry.space_group_name_H-M   'P 1'
#
loop_
_entity.id
_entity.type
_entity.pdbx_description
1 polymer ?
#
loop_
_entity_poly.entity_id
_entity_poly.type
_entity_poly.pdbx_seq_one_letter_code
_entity_poly.pdbx_strand_id
1 'polypeptide(L)' 'MTSAELIVAGLLFFSPAAASEMNPDGSVECLALNMYYEARDQGSAGLLGVSSVVLNRVKDKRFPNTICEVVEQGPISRWW' A
#
# COMPACT_ATOMS: atom_id res chain seq x y z
N MET A 1 37.23 -8.83 19.19
CA MET A 1 36.33 -9.39 18.16
C MET A 1 36.49 -10.89 18.18
N THR A 2 35.61 -11.63 18.85
CA THR A 2 35.68 -13.10 18.89
C THR A 2 35.01 -13.66 17.64
N SER A 3 35.37 -14.88 17.24
CA SER A 3 34.76 -15.57 16.09
C SER A 3 33.23 -15.73 16.23
N ALA A 4 32.72 -15.80 17.47
CA ALA A 4 31.29 -15.82 17.76
C ALA A 4 30.57 -14.54 17.31
N GLU A 5 31.19 -13.37 17.48
CA GLU A 5 30.60 -12.09 17.11
C GLU A 5 30.38 -11.97 15.59
N LEU A 6 31.32 -12.50 14.79
CA LEU A 6 31.23 -12.50 13.33
C LEU A 6 30.13 -13.43 12.82
N ILE A 7 29.91 -14.56 13.48
CA ILE A 7 28.85 -15.53 13.12
C ILE A 7 27.47 -14.93 13.44
N VAL A 8 27.32 -14.30 14.61
CA VAL A 8 26.06 -13.64 15.01
C VAL A 8 25.74 -12.47 14.08
N ALA A 9 26.73 -11.63 13.76
CA ALA A 9 26.55 -10.55 12.79
C ALA A 9 26.11 -11.09 11.42
N GLY A 10 26.78 -12.14 10.91
CA GLY A 10 26.42 -12.78 9.64
C GLY A 10 24.99 -13.30 9.59
N LEU A 11 24.51 -13.93 10.67
CA LEU A 11 23.13 -14.43 10.76
C LEU A 11 22.08 -13.31 10.76
N LEU A 12 22.38 -12.18 11.40
CA LEU A 12 21.49 -11.02 11.41
C LEU A 12 21.44 -10.31 10.03
N PHE A 13 22.55 -10.28 9.30
CA PHE A 13 22.59 -9.69 7.95
C PHE A 13 21.99 -10.60 6.85
N PHE A 14 22.09 -11.93 7.00
CA PHE A 14 21.56 -12.91 6.05
C PHE A 14 20.16 -13.41 6.38
N SER A 15 19.53 -12.90 7.43
CA SER A 15 18.12 -13.19 7.69
C SER A 15 17.31 -12.72 6.47
N PRO A 16 16.61 -13.62 5.76
CA PRO A 16 15.70 -13.20 4.72
C PRO A 16 14.64 -12.36 5.44
N ALA A 17 14.52 -11.09 5.05
CA ALA A 17 13.38 -10.29 5.46
C ALA A 17 12.15 -11.08 5.03
N ALA A 18 11.41 -11.64 5.99
CA ALA A 18 10.18 -12.35 5.73
C ALA A 18 9.33 -11.42 4.86
N ALA A 19 9.05 -11.86 3.62
CA ALA A 19 8.23 -11.12 2.70
C ALA A 19 6.91 -10.82 3.42
N SER A 20 6.64 -9.52 3.60
CA SER A 20 5.40 -9.04 4.23
C SER A 20 4.23 -9.82 3.67
N GLU A 21 3.38 -10.34 4.55
CA GLU A 21 2.17 -11.05 4.16
C GLU A 21 1.40 -10.18 3.16
N MET A 22 1.25 -10.69 1.93
CA MET A 22 0.41 -10.06 0.92
C MET A 22 -1.01 -10.09 1.50
N ASN A 23 -1.57 -8.92 1.79
CA ASN A 23 -2.93 -8.84 2.36
C ASN A 23 -3.87 -9.66 1.46
N PRO A 24 -4.53 -10.72 1.98
CA PRO A 24 -5.34 -11.63 1.18
C PRO A 24 -6.62 -10.96 0.64
N ASP A 25 -6.94 -9.74 1.11
CA ASP A 25 -8.10 -8.96 0.71
C ASP A 25 -7.89 -8.15 -0.59
N GLY A 26 -6.70 -8.18 -1.19
CA GLY A 26 -6.41 -7.43 -2.43
C GLY A 26 -6.27 -5.92 -2.22
N SER A 27 -6.29 -5.44 -0.97
CA SER A 27 -6.24 -4.00 -0.64
C SER A 27 -5.01 -3.29 -1.22
N VAL A 28 -3.86 -3.98 -1.26
CA VAL A 28 -2.62 -3.46 -1.84
C VAL A 28 -2.77 -3.22 -3.34
N GLU A 29 -3.40 -4.15 -4.05
CA GLU A 29 -3.65 -4.03 -5.49
C GLU A 29 -4.64 -2.91 -5.79
N CYS A 30 -5.75 -2.84 -5.06
CA CYS A 30 -6.73 -1.75 -5.19
C CYS A 30 -6.10 -0.37 -4.97
N LEU A 31 -5.28 -0.23 -3.91
CA LEU A 31 -4.60 1.03 -3.63
C LEU A 31 -3.59 1.38 -4.72
N ALA A 32 -2.81 0.41 -5.20
CA ALA A 32 -1.80 0.61 -6.23
C ALA A 32 -2.42 1.00 -7.58
N LEU A 33 -3.51 0.34 -7.99
CA LEU A 33 -4.24 0.70 -9.21
C LEU A 33 -4.85 2.10 -9.10
N ASN A 34 -5.48 2.42 -7.97
CA ASN A 34 -6.00 3.77 -7.72
C ASN A 34 -4.89 4.83 -7.80
N MET A 35 -3.73 4.59 -7.18
CA MET A 35 -2.56 5.48 -7.29
C MET A 35 -2.13 5.69 -8.75
N TYR A 36 -2.09 4.61 -9.53
CA TYR A 36 -1.68 4.66 -10.93
C TYR A 36 -2.66 5.45 -11.80
N TYR A 37 -3.95 5.15 -11.73
CA TYR A 37 -4.95 5.79 -12.60
C TYR A 37 -5.21 7.25 -12.25
N GLU A 38 -5.10 7.63 -10.97
CA GLU A 38 -5.38 9.00 -10.52
C GLU A 38 -4.14 9.91 -10.54
N ALA A 39 -2.92 9.37 -10.40
CA ALA A 39 -1.74 10.18 -10.12
C ALA A 39 -0.39 9.70 -10.67
N ARG A 40 -0.34 8.74 -11.62
CA ARG A 40 0.95 8.20 -12.16
C ARG A 40 1.94 9.28 -12.65
N ASP A 41 1.44 10.36 -13.24
CA ASP A 41 2.25 11.42 -13.85
C ASP A 41 2.47 12.64 -12.92
N GLN A 42 2.08 12.54 -11.64
CA GLN A 42 2.13 13.63 -10.66
C GLN A 42 3.36 13.55 -9.71
N GLY A 43 4.22 12.53 -9.89
CA GLY A 43 5.35 12.26 -8.99
C GLY A 43 4.94 11.76 -7.60
N SER A 44 5.92 11.56 -6.72
CA SER A 44 5.69 10.92 -5.41
C SER A 44 4.69 11.67 -4.52
N ALA A 45 4.70 13.01 -4.57
CA ALA A 45 3.76 13.82 -3.79
C ALA A 45 2.31 13.60 -4.23
N GLY A 46 2.04 13.52 -5.54
CA GLY A 46 0.72 13.25 -6.06
C GLY A 46 0.22 11.85 -5.72
N LEU A 47 1.08 10.85 -5.89
CA LEU A 47 0.78 9.46 -5.51
C LEU A 47 0.39 9.36 -4.03
N LEU A 48 1.24 9.89 -3.13
CA LEU A 48 0.97 9.86 -1.69
C LEU A 48 -0.24 10.71 -1.29
N GLY A 49 -0.49 11.82 -1.98
CA GLY A 49 -1.66 12.67 -1.78
C GLY A 49 -2.95 11.91 -2.04
N VAL A 50 -3.05 11.24 -3.19
CA VAL A 50 -4.21 10.41 -3.53
C VAL A 50 -4.36 9.22 -2.57
N SER A 51 -3.28 8.51 -2.25
CA SER A 51 -3.33 7.42 -1.27
C SER A 51 -3.84 7.91 0.09
N SER A 52 -3.42 9.09 0.52
CA SER A 52 -3.86 9.68 1.79
C SER A 52 -5.36 9.96 1.80
N VAL A 53 -5.93 10.38 0.66
CA VAL A 53 -7.39 10.59 0.54
C VAL A 53 -8.14 9.26 0.72
N VAL A 54 -7.67 8.18 0.09
CA VAL A 54 -8.27 6.84 0.25
C VAL A 54 -8.21 6.40 1.72
N LEU A 55 -7.04 6.48 2.34
CA LEU A 55 -6.86 6.09 3.74
C LEU A 55 -7.66 6.96 4.72
N ASN A 56 -7.85 8.25 4.40
CA ASN A 56 -8.72 9.13 5.19
C ASN A 56 -10.19 8.74 5.08
N ARG A 57 -10.66 8.34 3.88
CA ARG A 57 -12.02 7.82 3.69
C ARG A 57 -12.23 6.52 4.47
N VAL A 58 -11.32 5.57 4.35
CA VAL A 58 -11.37 4.29 5.10
C VAL A 58 -11.51 4.50 6.62
N LYS A 59 -10.90 5.56 7.17
CA LYS A 59 -10.96 5.89 8.60
C LYS A 59 -12.23 6.63 9.01
N ASP A 60 -12.97 7.20 8.08
CA ASP A 60 -14.15 8.02 8.35
C ASP A 60 -15.43 7.17 8.23
N LYS A 61 -16.29 7.23 9.25
CA LYS A 61 -17.53 6.43 9.33
C LYS A 61 -18.54 6.71 8.21
N ARG A 62 -18.37 7.80 7.46
CA ARG A 62 -19.23 8.16 6.32
C ARG A 62 -18.89 7.36 5.05
N PHE A 63 -17.77 6.65 5.04
CA PHE A 63 -17.29 5.88 3.89
C PHE A 63 -17.13 4.40 4.28
N PRO A 64 -17.00 3.49 3.29
CA PRO A 64 -16.66 2.10 3.53
C PRO A 64 -15.35 1.96 4.29
N ASN A 65 -15.22 0.86 5.00
CA ASN A 65 -14.11 0.58 5.92
C ASN A 65 -13.00 -0.26 5.29
N THR A 66 -13.07 -0.55 3.99
CA THR A 66 -12.03 -1.25 3.24
C THR A 66 -11.53 -0.42 2.06
N ILE A 67 -10.28 -0.64 1.66
CA ILE A 67 -9.63 0.13 0.58
C ILE A 67 -10.35 -0.07 -0.76
N CYS A 68 -10.63 -1.32 -1.14
CA CYS A 68 -11.26 -1.61 -2.43
C CYS A 68 -12.67 -1.01 -2.52
N GLU A 69 -13.49 -1.14 -1.47
CA GLU A 69 -14.83 -0.54 -1.45
C GLU A 69 -14.78 0.99 -1.59
N VAL A 70 -13.78 1.65 -1.00
CA VAL A 70 -13.58 3.11 -1.16
C VAL A 70 -13.17 3.49 -2.59
N VAL A 71 -12.31 2.70 -3.23
CA VAL A 71 -11.85 2.93 -4.60
C VAL A 71 -13.00 2.72 -5.60
N GLU A 72 -13.85 1.73 -5.36
CA GLU A 72 -14.97 1.37 -6.23
C GLU A 72 -16.20 2.27 -6.09
N GLN A 73 -16.20 3.26 -5.19
CA GLN A 73 -17.33 4.20 -5.05
C GLN A 73 -17.48 5.19 -6.21
N GLY A 74 -16.52 5.25 -7.14
CA GLY A 74 -16.58 6.12 -8.31
C GLY A 74 -17.83 5.84 -9.16
N PRO A 75 -18.47 6.87 -9.73
CA PRO A 75 -19.63 6.65 -10.58
C PRO A 75 -19.28 5.74 -11.76
N ILE A 76 -20.20 4.82 -12.09
CA ILE A 76 -20.18 4.01 -13.31
C ILE A 76 -21.23 4.43 -14.43
N SER A 77 -21.31 5.70 -14.88
CA SER A 77 -21.68 6.19 -16.26
C SER A 77 -20.85 5.81 -17.53
N ARG A 78 -21.45 5.19 -18.55
CA ARG A 78 -20.81 4.80 -19.84
C ARG A 78 -20.17 5.91 -20.73
N TRP A 79 -19.97 7.14 -20.25
CA TRP A 79 -19.57 8.33 -21.02
C TRP A 79 -18.29 9.01 -20.52
N TRP A 80 -17.63 8.51 -19.47
CA TRP A 80 -16.24 8.88 -19.20
C TRP A 80 -15.29 8.09 -20.11
#